data_AF-A0A251U2R8-F1
#
_entry.id   AF-A0A251U2R8-F1
#
_cell.length_a   1.000
_cell.length_b   1.000
_cell.length_c   1.000
_cell.angle_alpha   90.00
_cell.angle_beta   90.00
_cell.angle_gamma   90.00
#
_symmetry.space_group_name_H-M   'P 1'
#
loop_
_entity.id
_entity.type
_entity.pdbx_description
1 polymer ?
#
loop_
_entity_poly.entity_id
_entity_poly.type
_entity_poly.pdbx_seq_one_letter_code
_entity_poly.pdbx_strand_id
1 'polypeptide(L)'
;MVTVVCFFPENVVQEIETPLFVTNAAYDSGQIKNAVAPGVVDPHGKWHDCKMDIEQCSSEQIEIIQSWSSYAHWMDFFGTSSPRGMFINSCYAHCQTEIQETWYMSDSPILSNKVASG
;
A
#
# COMPACT_ATOMS: atom_id res chain seq x y z
N MET A 1 0.21 -24.08 15.58
CA MET A 1 0.17 -23.56 14.20
C MET A 1 -0.74 -22.34 14.22
N VAL A 2 -0.21 -21.14 14.01
CA VAL A 2 -1.02 -19.92 13.93
C VAL A 2 -1.63 -19.88 12.53
N THR A 3 -2.95 -19.81 12.43
CA THR A 3 -3.62 -19.59 11.15
C THR A 3 -3.38 -18.15 10.74
N VAL A 4 -2.53 -17.94 9.74
CA VAL A 4 -2.14 -16.60 9.25
C VAL A 4 -3.21 -15.94 8.36
N VAL A 5 -4.32 -16.63 8.08
CA VAL A 5 -5.40 -16.17 7.19
C VAL A 5 -5.96 -14.82 7.63
N CYS A 6 -6.06 -14.56 8.94
CA CYS A 6 -6.66 -13.33 9.46
C CYS A 6 -5.74 -12.09 9.39
N PHE A 7 -4.47 -12.23 8.97
CA PHE A 7 -3.54 -11.11 8.82
C PHE A 7 -3.66 -10.43 7.45
N PHE A 8 -4.42 -11.04 6.55
CA PHE A 8 -4.54 -10.67 5.16
C PHE A 8 -5.91 -10.02 4.93
N PRO A 9 -5.97 -8.73 4.56
CA PRO A 9 -7.23 -8.00 4.37
C PRO A 9 -8.23 -8.74 3.48
N GLU A 10 -7.73 -9.46 2.47
CA GLU A 10 -8.51 -10.27 1.56
C GLU A 10 -9.46 -11.27 2.23
N ASN A 11 -9.09 -11.76 3.41
CA ASN A 11 -9.84 -12.80 4.11
C ASN A 11 -10.68 -12.25 5.27
N VAL A 12 -10.41 -11.03 5.74
CA VAL A 12 -11.04 -10.49 6.97
C VAL A 12 -11.95 -9.31 6.71
N VAL A 13 -11.68 -8.51 5.68
CA VAL A 13 -12.46 -7.28 5.42
C VAL A 13 -13.94 -7.59 5.22
N GLN A 14 -14.26 -8.71 4.57
CA GLN A 14 -15.63 -9.16 4.33
C GLN A 14 -16.40 -9.49 5.63
N GLU A 15 -15.70 -9.93 6.67
CA GLU A 15 -16.28 -10.30 7.97
C GLU A 15 -16.46 -9.09 8.92
N ILE A 16 -15.88 -7.92 8.59
CA ILE A 16 -16.01 -6.70 9.40
C ILE A 16 -17.38 -6.07 9.18
N GLU A 17 -18.22 -6.06 10.24
CA GLU A 17 -19.55 -5.44 10.22
C GLU A 17 -19.52 -3.92 10.46
N THR A 18 -18.55 -3.44 11.24
CA THR A 18 -18.41 -2.00 11.55
C THR A 18 -18.05 -1.21 10.28
N PRO A 19 -18.48 0.06 10.16
CA PRO A 19 -18.02 0.93 9.07
C PRO A 19 -16.49 0.95 8.98
N LEU A 20 -15.96 0.76 7.78
CA LEU A 20 -14.53 0.62 7.54
C LEU A 20 -14.05 1.68 6.56
N PHE A 21 -13.01 2.41 6.93
CA PHE A 21 -12.29 3.30 6.03
C PHE A 21 -10.83 2.86 5.93
N VAL A 22 -10.39 2.47 4.73
CA VAL A 22 -9.02 1.98 4.51
C VAL A 22 -8.16 3.05 3.86
N THR A 23 -7.06 3.39 4.51
CA THR A 23 -6.01 4.25 3.94
C THR A 23 -4.79 3.40 3.61
N ASN A 24 -4.29 3.47 2.38
CA ASN A 24 -3.01 2.85 2.02
C ASN A 24 -2.35 3.60 0.86
N ALA A 25 -1.06 3.34 0.63
CA ALA A 25 -0.38 3.71 -0.59
C ALA A 25 -0.42 2.53 -1.57
N ALA A 26 -0.75 2.77 -2.84
CA ALA A 26 -0.67 1.73 -3.87
C ALA A 26 0.76 1.20 -4.04
N TYR A 27 1.75 2.05 -3.76
CA TYR A 27 3.17 1.73 -3.71
C TYR A 27 3.69 1.81 -2.27
N ASP A 28 3.09 1.05 -1.35
CA ASP A 28 3.56 1.02 0.03
C ASP A 28 5.02 0.56 0.10
N SER A 29 5.91 1.44 0.56
CA SER A 29 7.35 1.18 0.54
C SER A 29 7.74 0.03 1.46
N GLY A 30 7.02 -0.16 2.56
CA GLY A 30 7.22 -1.29 3.47
C GLY A 30 6.87 -2.61 2.79
N GLN A 31 5.74 -2.67 2.10
CA GLN A 31 5.31 -3.86 1.37
C GLN A 31 6.22 -4.15 0.18
N ILE A 32 6.63 -3.15 -0.61
CA ILE A 32 7.60 -3.33 -1.70
C ILE A 32 8.93 -3.91 -1.18
N LYS A 33 9.46 -3.36 -0.09
CA LYS A 33 10.74 -3.81 0.51
C LYS A 33 10.70 -5.27 0.98
N ASN A 34 9.55 -5.73 1.47
CA ASN A 34 9.42 -7.02 2.15
C ASN A 34 8.73 -8.10 1.30
N ALA A 35 7.91 -7.74 0.32
CA ALA A 35 7.16 -8.69 -0.51
C ALA A 35 7.72 -8.82 -1.93
N VAL A 36 8.12 -7.70 -2.58
CA VAL A 36 8.60 -7.73 -3.97
C VAL A 36 10.05 -8.19 -4.05
N ALA A 37 10.91 -7.62 -3.21
CA ALA A 37 12.33 -7.95 -3.20
C ALA A 37 12.90 -8.14 -1.78
N PRO A 38 12.40 -9.13 -1.01
CA PRO A 38 12.95 -9.44 0.29
C PRO A 38 14.44 -9.79 0.19
N GLY A 39 15.23 -9.44 1.20
CA GLY A 39 16.69 -9.63 1.17
C GLY A 39 17.13 -11.07 0.87
N VAL A 40 16.31 -12.06 1.22
CA VAL A 40 16.58 -13.48 0.96
C VAL A 40 16.51 -13.86 -0.52
N VAL A 41 15.74 -13.15 -1.35
CA VAL A 41 15.64 -13.39 -2.80
C VAL A 41 16.48 -12.41 -3.63
N ASP A 42 17.17 -11.47 -2.97
CA ASP A 42 18.10 -10.52 -3.58
C ASP A 42 19.54 -10.67 -3.02
N PRO A 43 20.18 -11.84 -3.17
CA PRO A 43 21.49 -12.12 -2.56
C PRO A 43 22.62 -11.25 -3.12
N HIS A 44 22.43 -10.66 -4.30
CA HIS A 44 23.40 -9.80 -4.98
C HIS A 44 23.10 -8.31 -4.82
N GLY A 45 22.06 -7.93 -4.07
CA GLY A 45 21.73 -6.54 -3.79
C GLY A 45 21.26 -5.74 -5.00
N LYS A 46 20.73 -6.40 -6.05
CA LYS A 46 20.24 -5.71 -7.25
C LYS A 46 19.10 -4.75 -6.95
N TRP A 47 18.33 -5.02 -5.89
CA TRP A 47 17.22 -4.19 -5.44
C TRP A 47 17.61 -3.27 -4.27
N HIS A 48 18.87 -3.28 -3.81
CA HIS A 48 19.27 -2.51 -2.63
C HIS A 48 18.96 -1.02 -2.79
N ASP A 49 19.51 -0.42 -3.84
CA ASP A 49 19.37 1.01 -4.11
C ASP A 49 17.91 1.37 -4.41
N CYS A 50 17.26 0.62 -5.31
CA CYS A 50 15.84 0.77 -5.66
C CYS A 50 14.89 0.70 -4.44
N LYS A 51 15.19 -0.15 -3.45
CA LYS A 51 14.38 -0.25 -2.22
C LYS A 51 14.58 0.94 -1.28
N MET A 52 15.78 1.52 -1.26
CA MET A 52 16.07 2.67 -0.42
C MET A 52 15.52 3.96 -1.05
N ASP A 53 15.54 4.01 -2.38
CA ASP A 53 15.13 5.15 -3.17
C ASP A 53 14.51 4.66 -4.49
N ILE A 54 13.20 4.88 -4.67
CA ILE A 54 12.46 4.43 -5.85
C ILE A 54 12.96 5.10 -7.14
N GLU A 55 13.61 6.26 -7.04
CA GLU A 55 14.20 6.95 -8.20
C GLU A 55 15.43 6.22 -8.74
N GLN A 56 16.03 5.32 -7.95
CA GLN A 56 17.19 4.52 -8.34
C GLN A 56 16.80 3.16 -8.95
N CYS A 57 15.51 2.88 -9.10
CA CYS A 57 15.04 1.68 -9.76
C CYS A 57 15.30 1.74 -11.27
N SER A 58 15.71 0.60 -11.84
CA SER A 58 15.73 0.43 -13.29
C SER A 58 14.30 0.37 -13.85
N SER A 59 14.14 0.60 -15.16
CA SER A 59 12.83 0.46 -15.82
C SER A 59 12.19 -0.91 -15.59
N GLU A 60 12.99 -1.98 -15.60
CA GLU A 60 12.53 -3.35 -15.33
C GLU A 60 12.04 -3.51 -13.88
N GLN A 61 12.73 -2.91 -12.91
CA GLN A 61 12.28 -2.92 -11.51
C GLN A 61 10.98 -2.14 -11.32
N ILE A 62 10.85 -0.99 -11.99
CA ILE A 62 9.62 -0.18 -11.97
C ILE A 62 8.45 -0.96 -12.58
N GLU A 63 8.64 -1.66 -13.70
CA GLU A 63 7.60 -2.50 -14.30
C GLU A 63 7.13 -3.60 -13.35
N ILE A 64 8.04 -4.24 -12.62
CA ILE A 64 7.70 -5.25 -11.61
C ILE A 64 6.89 -4.62 -10.47
N ILE A 65 7.31 -3.45 -9.95
CA ILE A 65 6.59 -2.73 -8.88
C ILE A 65 5.19 -2.34 -9.34
N GLN A 66 5.05 -1.78 -10.55
CA GLN A 66 3.76 -1.40 -11.12
C GLN A 66 2.85 -2.60 -11.32
N SER A 67 3.38 -3.70 -11.84
CA SER A 67 2.64 -4.96 -12.00
C SER A 67 2.13 -5.47 -10.66
N TRP A 68 2.99 -5.49 -9.63
CA TRP A 68 2.62 -5.90 -8.27
C TRP A 68 1.50 -5.02 -7.68
N SER A 69 1.60 -3.69 -7.79
CA SER A 69 0.58 -2.76 -7.31
C SER A 69 -0.74 -2.87 -8.08
N SER A 70 -0.68 -3.16 -9.38
CA SER A 70 -1.87 -3.38 -10.21
C SER A 70 -2.58 -4.71 -9.89
N TYR A 71 -1.82 -5.69 -9.41
CA TYR A 71 -2.32 -6.99 -8.94
C TYR A 71 -2.84 -6.94 -7.50
N ALA A 72 -2.60 -5.86 -6.77
CA ALA A 72 -3.08 -5.74 -5.40
C ALA A 72 -4.62 -5.69 -5.41
N HIS A 73 -5.21 -6.82 -5.05
CA HIS A 73 -6.64 -7.15 -5.01
C HIS A 73 -7.50 -6.27 -4.09
N TRP A 74 -7.00 -5.12 -3.61
CA TRP A 74 -7.69 -4.30 -2.61
C TRP A 74 -9.10 -3.90 -3.02
N MET A 75 -9.42 -3.84 -4.33
CA MET A 75 -10.77 -3.58 -4.83
C MET A 75 -11.75 -4.73 -4.59
N ASP A 76 -11.29 -5.97 -4.68
CA ASP A 76 -12.18 -7.15 -4.76
C ASP A 76 -12.77 -7.55 -3.40
N PHE A 77 -12.25 -6.99 -2.30
CA PHE A 77 -12.67 -7.35 -0.94
C PHE A 77 -13.72 -6.41 -0.34
N PHE A 78 -14.02 -5.30 -1.00
CA PHE A 78 -15.07 -4.38 -0.57
C PHE A 78 -16.44 -4.88 -1.04
N GLY A 79 -16.99 -5.84 -0.29
CA GLY A 79 -18.38 -6.29 -0.44
C GLY A 79 -19.41 -5.21 -0.09
N THR A 80 -20.68 -5.50 -0.34
CA THR A 80 -21.78 -4.51 -0.36
C THR A 80 -22.52 -4.32 0.97
N SER A 81 -22.15 -5.02 2.06
CA SER A 81 -23.01 -5.16 3.24
C SER A 81 -22.90 -4.05 4.30
N SER A 82 -21.78 -3.31 4.39
CA SER A 82 -21.57 -2.22 5.36
C SER A 82 -21.02 -0.96 4.68
N PRO A 83 -21.18 0.25 5.27
CA PRO A 83 -20.56 1.46 4.72
C PRO A 83 -19.05 1.33 4.71
N ARG A 84 -18.46 1.42 3.52
CA ARG A 84 -17.02 1.28 3.32
C ARG A 84 -16.49 2.44 2.48
N GLY A 85 -15.28 2.88 2.83
CA GLY A 85 -14.54 3.90 2.11
C GLY A 85 -13.08 3.56 1.98
N MET A 86 -12.41 4.18 1.01
CA MET A 86 -10.99 3.98 0.78
C MET A 86 -10.32 5.26 0.31
N PHE A 87 -9.07 5.43 0.72
CA PHE A 87 -8.17 6.45 0.22
C PHE A 87 -6.84 5.77 -0.13
N ILE A 88 -6.70 5.43 -1.41
CA ILE A 88 -5.52 4.76 -1.96
C ILE A 88 -4.88 5.71 -2.97
N ASN A 89 -3.77 6.32 -2.60
CA ASN A 89 -3.01 7.18 -3.50
C ASN A 89 -1.91 6.40 -4.22
N SER A 90 -1.29 7.01 -5.23
CA SER A 90 -0.18 6.43 -5.99
C SER A 90 1.20 6.90 -5.48
N CYS A 91 1.31 7.25 -4.19
CA CYS A 91 2.58 7.70 -3.62
C CYS A 91 3.46 6.50 -3.22
N TYR A 92 4.78 6.67 -3.28
CA TYR A 92 5.72 5.76 -2.62
C TYR A 92 5.89 6.18 -1.15
N ALA A 93 5.07 5.61 -0.26
CA ALA A 93 4.98 6.04 1.14
C ALA A 93 4.75 4.84 2.07
N HIS A 94 4.87 5.04 3.39
CA HIS A 94 4.50 4.06 4.41
C HIS A 94 3.96 4.79 5.63
N CYS A 95 2.99 4.20 6.36
CA CYS A 95 2.38 4.82 7.55
C CYS A 95 1.86 6.26 7.33
N GLN A 96 1.29 6.55 6.15
CA GLN A 96 1.00 7.92 5.69
C GLN A 96 0.10 8.76 6.63
N THR A 97 -0.74 8.12 7.44
CA THR A 97 -1.63 8.79 8.40
C THR A 97 -0.96 9.08 9.73
N GLU A 98 0.16 8.42 10.06
CA GLU A 98 0.84 8.56 11.35
C GLU A 98 1.65 9.86 11.42
N ILE A 99 2.21 10.29 10.29
CA ILE A 99 2.96 11.55 10.19
C ILE A 99 1.97 12.69 9.98
N GLN A 100 1.52 13.26 11.10
CA GLN A 100 0.48 14.29 11.16
C GLN A 100 0.86 15.53 10.34
N GLU A 101 2.14 15.90 10.34
CA GLU A 101 2.64 17.04 9.56
C GLU A 101 2.33 16.83 8.07
N THR A 102 2.73 15.70 7.49
CA THR A 102 2.44 15.42 6.07
C THR A 102 0.97 15.17 5.77
N TRP A 103 0.23 14.61 6.75
CA TRP A 103 -1.17 14.25 6.54
C TRP A 103 -2.12 15.45 6.59
N TYR A 104 -1.80 16.48 7.38
CA TYR A 104 -2.65 17.68 7.56
C TYR A 104 -2.07 18.95 6.92
N MET A 105 -0.92 18.87 6.26
CA MET A 105 -0.33 20.01 5.55
C MET A 105 -1.19 20.47 4.36
N SER A 106 -0.93 21.70 3.91
CA SER A 106 -1.62 22.31 2.76
C SER A 106 -1.41 21.56 1.45
N ASP A 107 -0.31 20.82 1.33
CA ASP A 107 0.05 19.95 0.22
C ASP A 107 -0.11 18.46 0.59
N SER A 108 -1.01 18.15 1.53
CA SER A 108 -1.38 16.79 1.89
C SER A 108 -1.82 15.96 0.67
N PRO A 109 -1.72 14.63 0.72
CA PRO A 109 -2.12 13.78 -0.38
C PRO A 109 -3.57 14.03 -0.81
N ILE A 110 -3.76 14.19 -2.12
CA ILE A 110 -5.06 14.43 -2.74
C ILE A 110 -5.38 13.29 -3.70
N LEU A 111 -6.59 12.75 -3.62
CA LEU A 111 -7.13 11.78 -4.57
C LEU A 111 -8.39 12.37 -5.20
N SER A 112 -8.41 12.49 -6.53
CA SER A 112 -9.54 13.05 -7.29
C SER A 112 -10.03 14.41 -6.74
N ASN A 113 -9.08 15.33 -6.47
CA ASN A 113 -9.32 16.66 -5.89
C ASN A 113 -9.95 16.65 -4.48
N LYS A 114 -9.80 15.56 -3.72
CA LYS A 114 -10.21 15.47 -2.32
C LYS A 114 -9.03 15.09 -1.42
N VAL A 115 -8.90 15.79 -0.31
CA VAL A 115 -8.04 15.36 0.82
C VAL A 115 -8.79 14.32 1.65
N ALA A 116 -8.05 13.41 2.29
CA ALA A 116 -8.62 12.45 3.24
C ALA A 116 -8.85 13.08 4.63
N SER A 117 -8.01 14.05 4.97
CA SER A 117 -8.01 14.81 6.22
C SER A 117 -8.79 16.12 6.05
N GLY A 118 -10.12 16.05 6.09
CA GLY A 118 -10.97 17.24 5.94
C GLY A 118 -12.45 16.97 6.07
#